data_AF-A0A7W0ZKG5-F1
#
_entry.id   AF-A0A7W0ZKG5-F1
#
_cell.length_a   1.000
_cell.length_b   1.000
_cell.length_c   1.000
_cell.angle_alpha   90.00
_cell.angle_beta   90.00
_cell.angle_gamma   90.00
#
_symmetry.space_group_name_H-M   'P 1'
#
loop_
_entity.id
_entity.type
_entity.pdbx_description
1 polymer ?
#
loop_
_entity_poly.entity_id
_entity_poly.type
_entity_poly.pdbx_seq_one_letter_code
_entity_poly.pdbx_strand_id
1 'polypeptide(L)'
;MNRKTGAYQVITNFLLSKPEFGGFPCPRYSRVHEALEQKREIRGSDVAAILASVTQFGEEKGRQGGTLYSTVHDLLSREFVLFYKRNFQQPVKFNLAEELRKGKHSIRIETLFKS
;
A
#
# COMPACT_ATOMS: atom_id res chain seq x y z
N MET A 1 16.02 -15.37 14.37
CA MET A 1 14.67 -14.77 14.30
C MET A 1 14.86 -13.26 14.38
N ASN A 2 14.76 -12.52 13.26
CA ASN A 2 14.94 -11.07 13.28
C ASN A 2 13.70 -10.41 13.88
N ARG A 3 13.76 -10.06 15.17
CA ARG A 3 12.75 -9.22 15.83
C ARG A 3 12.78 -7.83 15.21
N LYS A 4 11.60 -7.24 14.97
CA LYS A 4 11.46 -5.85 14.53
C LYS A 4 12.13 -4.93 15.56
N THR A 5 13.14 -4.18 15.15
CA THR A 5 13.69 -3.04 15.88
C THR A 5 13.22 -1.77 15.19
N GLY A 6 12.56 -0.86 15.92
CA GLY A 6 12.06 0.42 15.38
C GLY A 6 10.54 0.51 15.19
N ALA A 7 10.07 1.69 14.77
CA ALA A 7 8.64 2.03 14.75
C ALA A 7 7.89 1.42 13.54
N TYR A 8 8.54 1.18 12.41
CA TYR A 8 7.91 0.74 11.16
C TYR A 8 8.63 -0.45 10.51
N GLN A 9 8.00 -1.05 9.51
CA GLN A 9 8.57 -2.11 8.69
C GLN A 9 8.19 -1.88 7.23
N VAL A 10 9.16 -2.03 6.31
CA VAL A 10 8.98 -1.88 4.87
C VAL A 10 9.39 -3.18 4.20
N ILE A 11 8.57 -3.71 3.30
CA ILE A 11 8.87 -4.92 2.53
C ILE A 11 8.56 -4.63 1.06
N THR A 12 9.49 -5.00 0.16
CA THR A 12 9.27 -4.98 -1.29
C THR A 12 9.58 -6.36 -1.87
N ASN A 13 10.18 -6.45 -3.05
CA ASN A 13 10.42 -7.71 -3.77
C ASN A 13 11.89 -8.13 -3.72
N PHE A 14 12.53 -8.01 -2.56
CA PHE A 14 13.84 -8.58 -2.28
C PHE A 14 13.88 -9.13 -0.85
N LEU A 15 14.87 -9.96 -0.55
CA LEU A 15 15.03 -10.54 0.78
C LEU A 15 15.78 -9.54 1.68
N LEU A 16 15.07 -8.95 2.66
CA LEU A 16 15.69 -8.04 3.64
C LEU A 16 16.83 -8.69 4.43
N SER A 17 16.73 -9.99 4.69
CA SER A 17 17.75 -10.76 5.41
C SER A 17 18.93 -11.20 4.55
N LYS A 18 18.77 -11.20 3.22
CA LYS A 18 19.78 -11.61 2.25
C LYS A 18 19.72 -10.75 0.97
N PRO A 19 19.99 -9.44 1.03
CA PRO A 19 19.88 -8.54 -0.12
C PRO A 19 20.81 -8.93 -1.28
N GLU A 20 21.88 -9.66 -0.99
CA GLU A 20 22.83 -10.21 -1.96
C GLU A 20 22.19 -11.22 -2.94
N PHE A 21 21.00 -11.76 -2.63
CA PHE A 21 20.26 -12.63 -3.54
C PHE A 21 19.49 -11.86 -4.64
N GLY A 22 19.70 -10.54 -4.74
CA GLY A 22 19.19 -9.71 -5.82
C GLY A 22 17.94 -8.92 -5.47
N GLY A 23 17.59 -7.97 -6.34
CA GLY A 23 16.49 -7.02 -6.12
C GLY A 23 16.82 -5.84 -5.20
N PHE A 24 18.03 -5.79 -4.66
CA PHE A 24 18.62 -4.63 -3.97
C PHE A 24 19.80 -4.06 -4.79
N PRO A 25 20.00 -2.73 -4.89
CA PRO A 25 19.21 -1.66 -4.29
C PRO A 25 17.80 -1.57 -4.88
N CYS A 26 16.81 -1.24 -4.03
CA CYS A 26 15.42 -1.11 -4.43
C CYS A 26 14.94 0.33 -4.23
N PRO A 27 14.74 1.13 -5.30
CA PRO A 27 14.33 2.53 -5.16
C PRO A 27 13.03 2.73 -4.39
N ARG A 28 12.05 1.81 -4.56
CA ARG A 28 10.80 1.83 -3.81
C ARG A 28 11.03 1.62 -2.31
N TYR A 29 11.92 0.70 -1.95
CA TYR A 29 12.25 0.44 -0.55
C TYR A 29 12.89 1.68 0.07
N SER A 30 13.92 2.24 -0.57
CA SER A 30 14.61 3.44 -0.07
C SER A 30 13.64 4.60 0.09
N ARG A 31 12.80 4.88 -0.91
CA ARG A 31 11.86 5.99 -0.86
C ARG A 31 10.81 5.87 0.25
N VAL A 32 10.27 4.67 0.48
CA VAL A 32 9.35 4.45 1.61
C VAL A 32 10.09 4.58 2.94
N HIS A 33 11.30 4.03 3.04
CA HIS A 33 12.10 4.07 4.25
C HIS A 33 12.42 5.51 4.66
N GLU A 34 12.97 6.31 3.73
CA GLU A 34 13.29 7.73 3.93
C GLU A 34 12.06 8.55 4.35
N ALA A 35 10.90 8.32 3.72
CA ALA A 35 9.67 9.04 4.05
C ALA A 35 9.14 8.70 5.45
N LEU A 36 9.39 7.48 5.95
CA LEU A 36 8.98 7.04 7.28
C LEU A 36 9.96 7.47 8.37
N GLU A 37 11.27 7.46 8.11
CA GLU A 37 12.29 7.91 9.07
C GLU A 37 12.11 9.37 9.48
N GLN A 38 11.63 10.21 8.57
CA GLN A 38 11.42 11.64 8.81
C GLN A 38 10.17 11.95 9.63
N LYS A 39 9.37 10.93 10.00
CA LYS A 39 8.07 11.11 10.67
C LYS A 39 8.09 10.56 12.10
N ARG A 40 7.69 11.41 13.05
CA ARG A 40 7.45 11.01 14.46
C ARG A 40 6.09 10.35 14.66
N GLU A 41 5.10 10.74 13.87
CA GLU A 41 3.74 10.22 13.87
C GLU A 41 3.31 9.98 12.41
N ILE A 42 2.55 8.91 12.17
CA ILE A 42 2.09 8.51 10.84
C ILE A 42 0.57 8.43 10.86
N ARG A 43 -0.08 9.21 10.00
CA ARG A 43 -1.52 9.16 9.76
C ARG A 43 -1.83 8.37 8.49
N GLY A 44 -3.07 7.90 8.34
CA GLY A 44 -3.49 7.18 7.13
C GLY A 44 -3.26 7.98 5.83
N SER A 45 -3.42 9.31 5.87
CA SER A 45 -3.10 10.20 4.75
C SER A 45 -1.61 10.23 4.39
N ASP A 46 -0.72 10.10 5.38
CA ASP A 46 0.72 10.03 5.14
C ASP A 46 1.07 8.72 4.41
N VAL A 47 0.47 7.61 4.85
CA VAL A 47 0.63 6.31 4.19
C VAL A 47 0.14 6.37 2.74
N ALA A 48 -1.02 6.98 2.50
CA ALA A 48 -1.55 7.17 1.15
C ALA A 48 -0.60 7.99 0.25
N ALA A 49 -0.04 9.08 0.77
CA ALA A 49 0.93 9.90 0.05
C ALA A 49 2.23 9.13 -0.25
N ILE A 50 2.73 8.35 0.72
CA ILE A 50 3.91 7.50 0.53
C ILE A 50 3.63 6.46 -0.56
N LEU A 51 2.49 5.78 -0.53
CA LEU A 51 2.08 4.80 -1.55
C LEU A 51 1.96 5.43 -2.94
N ALA A 52 1.37 6.62 -3.04
CA ALA A 52 1.30 7.38 -4.28
C ALA A 52 2.69 7.65 -4.86
N SER A 53 3.68 7.91 -4.00
CA SER A 53 5.05 8.21 -4.42
C SER A 53 5.85 7.01 -4.93
N VAL A 54 5.40 5.77 -4.67
CA VAL A 54 6.07 4.53 -5.07
C VAL A 54 5.23 3.65 -5.98
N THR A 55 4.11 4.19 -6.46
CA THR A 55 3.28 3.53 -7.46
C THR A 55 4.09 3.18 -8.71
N GLN A 56 3.72 2.08 -9.36
CA GLN A 56 4.37 1.64 -10.59
C GLN A 56 3.40 1.76 -11.76
N PHE A 57 3.92 2.17 -12.91
CA PHE A 57 3.25 2.13 -14.19
C PHE A 57 4.26 1.63 -15.22
N GLY A 58 3.83 0.71 -16.04
CA GLY A 58 4.59 0.23 -17.18
C GLY A 58 3.63 -0.23 -18.26
N GLU A 59 4.04 -0.14 -19.50
CA GLU A 59 3.30 -0.68 -20.63
C GLU A 59 4.26 -1.53 -21.45
N GLU A 60 3.91 -2.79 -21.66
CA GLU A 60 4.72 -3.72 -22.45
C GLU A 60 3.80 -4.52 -23.39
N LYS A 61 4.10 -4.51 -24.70
CA LYS A 61 3.33 -5.23 -25.73
C LYS A 61 1.82 -4.91 -25.67
N GLY A 62 1.46 -3.65 -25.44
CA GLY A 62 0.08 -3.17 -25.32
C GLY A 62 -0.63 -3.60 -24.02
N ARG A 63 0.10 -4.18 -23.06
CA ARG A 63 -0.42 -4.50 -21.72
C ARG A 63 0.08 -3.48 -20.72
N GLN A 64 -0.85 -2.75 -20.12
CA GLN A 64 -0.56 -1.88 -18.99
C GLN A 64 -0.41 -2.71 -17.71
N GLY A 65 0.67 -2.48 -16.98
CA GLY A 65 0.99 -3.11 -15.72
C GLY A 65 1.30 -2.11 -14.60
N GLY A 66 1.80 -2.64 -13.49
CA GLY A 66 2.15 -1.87 -12.29
C GLY A 66 1.07 -1.92 -11.21
N THR A 67 0.98 -0.85 -10.42
CA THR A 67 0.08 -0.78 -9.26
C THR A 67 -1.38 -0.71 -9.70
N LEU A 68 -2.14 -1.79 -9.47
CA LEU A 68 -3.56 -1.89 -9.82
C LEU A 68 -4.49 -1.30 -8.75
N TYR A 69 -4.14 -1.52 -7.48
CA TYR A 69 -4.84 -0.96 -6.33
C TYR A 69 -3.86 -0.73 -5.18
N SER A 70 -4.26 0.06 -4.20
CA SER A 70 -3.50 0.31 -2.98
C SER A 70 -4.47 0.40 -1.81
N THR A 71 -4.05 -0.05 -0.63
CA THR A 71 -4.90 -0.04 0.56
C THR A 71 -4.19 0.60 1.73
N VAL A 72 -4.95 1.30 2.56
CA VAL A 72 -4.52 1.82 3.85
C VAL A 72 -5.51 1.31 4.90
N HIS A 73 -4.97 0.77 5.99
CA HIS A 73 -5.73 0.19 7.08
C HIS A 73 -5.42 0.96 8.36
N ASP A 74 -6.39 1.70 8.88
CA ASP A 74 -6.31 2.27 10.22
C ASP A 74 -7.11 1.39 11.18
N LEU A 75 -6.39 0.62 11.98
CA LEU A 75 -6.99 -0.34 12.91
C LEU A 75 -7.59 0.31 14.15
N LEU A 76 -7.14 1.53 14.52
CA LEU A 76 -7.67 2.25 15.66
C LEU A 76 -9.06 2.81 15.34
N SER A 77 -9.19 3.44 14.18
CA SER A 77 -10.48 3.97 13.68
C SER A 77 -11.33 2.91 12.96
N ARG A 78 -10.78 1.71 12.72
CA ARG A 78 -11.42 0.62 11.96
C ARG A 78 -11.76 1.03 10.52
N GLU A 79 -10.96 1.91 9.94
CA GLU A 79 -11.12 2.39 8.57
C GLU A 79 -10.24 1.58 7.62
N PHE A 80 -10.84 1.08 6.54
CA PHE A 80 -10.13 0.53 5.40
C PHE A 80 -10.35 1.43 4.19
N VAL A 81 -9.25 1.91 3.60
CA VAL A 81 -9.27 2.84 2.47
C VAL A 81 -8.67 2.14 1.25
N LEU A 82 -9.44 2.05 0.18
CA LEU A 82 -9.04 1.45 -1.09
C LEU A 82 -8.87 2.53 -2.15
N PHE A 83 -7.74 2.48 -2.85
CA PHE A 83 -7.43 3.30 -4.01
C PHE A 83 -7.30 2.42 -5.25
N TYR A 84 -7.81 2.86 -6.39
CA TYR A 84 -7.81 2.08 -7.63
C TYR A 84 -7.05 2.78 -8.76
N LYS A 85 -6.31 2.03 -9.57
CA LYS A 85 -5.52 2.50 -10.72
C LYS A 85 -4.66 3.74 -10.43
N ARG A 86 -4.08 3.81 -9.23
CA ARG A 86 -3.17 4.89 -8.80
C ARG A 86 -3.88 6.24 -8.62
N ASN A 87 -5.22 6.26 -8.61
CA ASN A 87 -6.00 7.44 -8.26
C ASN A 87 -6.12 7.55 -6.73
N PHE A 88 -5.26 8.38 -6.13
CA PHE A 88 -5.28 8.64 -4.69
C PHE A 88 -6.25 9.76 -4.28
N GLN A 89 -6.99 10.35 -5.22
CA GLN A 89 -7.94 11.45 -4.97
C GLN A 89 -9.37 10.95 -4.74
N GLN A 90 -9.71 9.76 -5.23
CA GLN A 90 -11.06 9.20 -5.13
C GLN A 90 -11.03 7.82 -4.45
N PRO A 91 -10.67 7.74 -3.16
CA PRO A 91 -10.72 6.48 -2.44
C PRO A 91 -12.15 5.99 -2.20
N VAL A 92 -12.28 4.68 -2.00
CA VAL A 92 -13.46 4.08 -1.37
C VAL A 92 -13.09 3.71 0.06
N LYS A 93 -13.91 4.17 1.01
CA LYS A 93 -13.70 3.94 2.45
C LYS A 93 -14.72 2.93 2.96
N PHE A 94 -14.25 2.02 3.81
CA PHE A 94 -15.06 1.02 4.47
C PHE A 94 -14.89 1.14 5.98
N ASN A 95 -16.01 1.06 6.70
CA ASN A 95 -15.99 0.76 8.12
C ASN A 95 -15.82 -0.76 8.27
N LEU A 96 -14.70 -1.20 8.85
CA LEU A 96 -14.38 -2.62 8.96
C LEU A 96 -15.40 -3.39 9.81
N ALA A 97 -15.96 -2.78 10.85
CA ALA A 97 -16.96 -3.43 11.71
C ALA A 97 -18.28 -3.65 10.96
N GLU A 98 -18.73 -2.66 10.19
CA GLU A 98 -19.92 -2.79 9.35
C GLU A 98 -19.73 -3.82 8.24
N GLU A 99 -18.57 -3.82 7.61
CA GLU A 99 -18.26 -4.73 6.51
C GLU A 99 -18.19 -6.19 6.97
N LEU A 100 -17.53 -6.45 8.11
CA LEU A 100 -17.45 -7.79 8.69
C LEU A 100 -18.81 -8.32 9.14
N ARG A 101 -19.73 -7.45 9.59
CA ARG A 101 -21.08 -7.84 10.01
C ARG A 101 -21.93 -8.39 8.87
N LYS A 102 -21.61 -8.06 7.60
CA LYS A 102 -22.29 -8.62 6.42
C LYS A 102 -22.01 -10.11 6.21
N GLY A 103 -21.08 -10.70 6.98
CA GLY A 103 -20.67 -12.08 6.82
C GLY A 103 -19.78 -12.27 5.59
N LYS A 104 -19.58 -13.54 5.20
CA LYS A 104 -18.73 -13.89 4.06
C LYS A 104 -19.33 -13.39 2.75
N HIS A 105 -18.60 -12.50 2.08
CA HIS A 105 -18.94 -12.03 0.75
C HIS A 105 -17.69 -11.52 0.02
N SER A 106 -17.85 -11.16 -1.26
CA SER A 106 -16.78 -10.65 -2.11
C SER A 106 -17.30 -9.51 -2.96
N ILE A 107 -16.47 -8.49 -3.15
CA ILE A 107 -16.78 -7.33 -4.00
C ILE A 107 -15.72 -7.26 -5.09
N ARG A 108 -16.14 -7.02 -6.33
CA ARG A 108 -15.24 -6.74 -7.45
C ARG A 108 -14.75 -5.30 -7.31
N ILE A 109 -13.42 -5.08 -7.25
CA ILE A 109 -12.87 -3.75 -6.99
C ILE A 109 -13.35 -2.74 -8.03
N GLU A 110 -13.39 -3.13 -9.29
CA GLU A 110 -13.82 -2.30 -10.41
C GLU A 110 -15.27 -1.82 -10.29
N THR A 111 -16.15 -2.52 -9.55
CA THR A 111 -17.55 -2.09 -9.38
C THR A 111 -17.69 -0.99 -8.33
N LEU A 112 -16.62 -0.69 -7.59
CA LEU A 112 -16.62 0.34 -6.55
C LEU A 112 -16.23 1.73 -7.06
N PHE A 113 -15.67 1.82 -8.27
CA PHE A 113 -15.18 3.07 -8.84
C PHE A 113 -15.96 3.38 -10.11
N LYS A 114 -16.40 4.63 -10.28
CA LYS A 114 -17.02 5.08 -11.53
C LYS A 114 -15.97 5.08 -12.64
N SER A 115 -16.34 4.52 -13.79
CA SER A 115 -15.58 4.53 -15.04
C SER A 115 -15.63 5.88 -15.74
#